data_AF-K2CTI2-F1
#
_entry.id   AF-K2CTI2-F1
#
_cell.length_a   1.000
_cell.length_b   1.000
_cell.length_c   1.000
_cell.angle_alpha   90.00
_cell.angle_beta   90.00
_cell.angle_gamma   90.00
#
_symmetry.space_group_name_H-M   'P 1'
#
loop_
_entity.id
_entity.type
_entity.pdbx_description
1 polymer ?
#
loop_
_entity_poly.entity_id
_entity_poly.type
_entity_poly.pdbx_seq_one_letter_code
_entity_poly.pdbx_strand_id
1 'polypeptide(L)'
;WFIKHNVANVLTYLGVFIVFAFLFLQSYAVFVDHTNEYPWEGENFLIWEFPKPTPIFHLSMFGFPYYRNWEEIRNIVLSSENNGFYSTNERESISRYYIPLNKSSEKAGYYILIRNPQSFNETVTNVRVKTWIEKNLPIFTISKREKNIVEIYYIPDDFQLIPQG
;
A
#
# COMPACT_ATOMS: atom_id res chain seq x y z
N TRP A 1 12.83 1.54 57.69
CA TRP A 1 11.65 2.16 57.06
C TRP A 1 12.04 3.02 55.85
N PHE A 2 12.90 4.04 56.02
CA PHE A 2 13.42 4.87 54.92
C PHE A 2 14.04 4.13 53.73
N ILE A 3 14.93 3.14 53.96
CA ILE A 3 15.55 2.38 52.87
C ILE A 3 14.51 1.62 52.03
N LYS A 4 13.49 1.04 52.67
CA LYS A 4 12.40 0.34 51.98
C LYS A 4 11.57 1.30 51.12
N HIS A 5 11.32 2.52 51.62
CA HIS A 5 10.60 3.56 50.88
C HIS A 5 11.40 4.06 49.66
N ASN A 6 12.71 4.29 49.81
CA ASN A 6 13.56 4.71 48.70
C ASN A 6 13.69 3.62 47.63
N VAL A 7 13.81 2.35 48.03
CA VAL A 7 13.81 1.22 47.08
C VAL A 7 12.49 1.11 46.34
N ALA A 8 11.35 1.28 47.04
CA ALA A 8 10.04 1.29 46.40
C ALA A 8 9.92 2.40 45.36
N ASN A 9 10.34 3.63 45.69
CA ASN A 9 10.31 4.75 44.75
C ASN A 9 11.19 4.51 43.52
N VAL A 10 12.40 3.98 43.70
CA VAL A 10 13.30 3.63 42.59
C VAL A 10 12.65 2.59 41.66
N LEU A 11 12.05 1.55 42.22
CA LEU A 11 11.34 0.53 41.43
C LEU A 11 10.15 1.13 40.68
N THR A 12 9.39 2.02 41.32
CA THR A 12 8.28 2.73 40.66
C THR A 12 8.78 3.59 39.50
N TYR A 13 9.82 4.41 39.71
CA TYR A 13 10.36 5.24 38.64
C TYR A 13 10.95 4.42 37.49
N LEU A 14 11.63 3.32 37.80
CA LEU A 14 12.13 2.40 36.79
C LEU A 14 10.98 1.78 35.98
N GLY A 15 9.92 1.34 36.64
CA GLY A 15 8.73 0.81 35.97
C GLY A 15 8.07 1.85 35.06
N VAL A 16 7.89 3.07 35.55
CA VAL A 16 7.36 4.19 34.75
C VAL A 16 8.25 4.49 33.56
N PHE A 17 9.57 4.57 33.76
CA PHE A 17 10.53 4.79 32.69
C PHE A 17 10.45 3.72 31.61
N ILE A 18 10.36 2.44 31.98
CA ILE A 18 10.23 1.33 31.02
C ILE A 18 8.95 1.47 30.19
N VAL A 19 7.82 1.81 30.81
CA VAL A 19 6.55 2.02 30.09
C VAL A 19 6.68 3.19 29.11
N PHE A 20 7.24 4.32 29.52
CA PHE A 20 7.42 5.46 28.62
C PHE A 20 8.42 5.19 27.50
N ALA A 21 9.52 4.49 27.79
CA ALA A 21 10.48 4.08 26.77
C ALA A 21 9.83 3.13 25.75
N PHE A 22 9.02 2.18 26.21
CA PHE A 22 8.28 1.27 25.34
C PHE A 22 7.31 2.03 24.43
N LEU A 23 6.49 2.93 24.99
CA LEU A 23 5.55 3.75 24.21
C LEU A 23 6.26 4.68 23.23
N PHE A 24 7.39 5.25 23.63
CA PHE A 24 8.23 6.08 22.76
C PHE A 24 8.77 5.28 21.58
N LEU A 25 9.33 4.09 21.82
CA LEU A 25 9.84 3.22 20.76
C LEU A 25 8.72 2.77 19.82
N GLN A 26 7.54 2.43 20.37
CA GLN A 26 6.39 2.05 19.56
C GLN A 26 5.91 3.22 18.67
N SER A 27 5.82 4.42 19.24
CA SER A 27 5.45 5.63 18.49
C SER A 27 6.49 5.96 17.42
N TYR A 28 7.78 5.82 17.74
CA TYR A 28 8.85 6.03 16.77
C TYR A 28 8.74 5.05 15.59
N ALA A 29 8.55 3.76 15.86
CA ALA A 29 8.41 2.74 14.83
C ALA A 29 7.19 2.98 13.92
N VAL A 30 6.08 3.50 14.44
CA VAL A 30 4.85 3.74 13.66
C VAL A 30 4.90 5.05 12.86
N PHE A 31 5.49 6.11 13.41
CA PHE A 31 5.34 7.46 12.84
C PHE A 31 6.63 8.09 12.33
N VAL A 32 7.79 7.59 12.75
CA VAL A 32 9.10 8.22 12.45
C VAL A 32 9.99 7.30 11.63
N ASP A 33 9.93 5.98 11.84
CA ASP A 33 10.63 5.04 10.99
C ASP A 33 9.92 4.91 9.63
N HIS A 34 10.64 5.20 8.56
CA HIS A 34 10.15 5.11 7.17
C HIS A 34 10.85 3.97 6.42
N THR A 35 11.43 3.02 7.15
CA THR A 35 12.00 1.82 6.55
C THR A 35 10.90 0.94 5.98
N ASN A 36 9.92 0.49 6.75
CA ASN A 36 8.69 -0.06 6.19
C ASN A 36 7.57 0.96 6.26
N GLU A 37 6.71 0.97 5.25
CA GLU A 37 5.55 1.85 5.24
C GLU A 37 4.41 1.21 6.04
N TYR A 38 4.48 1.21 7.37
CA TYR A 38 3.38 0.70 8.20
C TYR A 38 2.13 1.59 8.11
N PRO A 39 0.90 1.04 7.96
CA PRO A 39 0.54 -0.38 7.99
C PRO A 39 0.40 -1.06 6.61
N TRP A 40 0.84 -0.43 5.53
CA TRP A 40 0.81 -1.00 4.18
C TRP A 40 1.80 -2.15 4.05
N GLU A 41 2.97 -2.01 4.68
CA GLU A 41 3.98 -3.04 4.82
C GLU A 41 3.92 -3.68 6.23
N GLY A 42 4.41 -4.92 6.33
CA GLY A 42 4.57 -5.58 7.63
C GLY A 42 5.69 -4.92 8.42
N GLU A 43 5.44 -4.66 9.69
CA GLU A 43 6.40 -4.04 10.60
C GLU A 43 6.49 -4.87 11.87
N ASN A 44 7.71 -5.15 12.30
CA ASN A 44 7.97 -5.91 13.52
C ASN A 44 8.38 -4.95 14.62
N PHE A 45 7.78 -5.13 15.80
CA PHE A 45 8.12 -4.39 16.99
C PHE A 45 8.60 -5.34 18.08
N LEU A 46 9.91 -5.34 18.32
CA LEU A 46 10.58 -6.27 19.23
C LEU A 46 10.32 -7.74 18.83
N ILE A 47 9.53 -8.47 19.62
CA ILE A 47 9.16 -9.88 19.37
C ILE A 47 7.76 -10.03 18.77
N TRP A 48 7.07 -8.92 18.50
CA TRP A 48 5.70 -8.89 17.99
C TRP A 48 5.65 -8.34 16.56
N GLU A 49 4.64 -8.74 15.80
CA GLU A 49 4.30 -8.10 14.52
C GLU A 49 3.17 -7.10 14.78
N PHE A 50 3.25 -5.89 14.20
CA PHE A 50 2.16 -4.94 14.31
C PHE A 50 0.93 -5.45 13.55
N PRO A 51 -0.28 -5.32 14.12
CA PRO A 51 -1.49 -5.74 13.45
C PRO A 51 -1.73 -4.90 12.20
N LYS A 52 -2.16 -5.55 11.13
CA LYS A 52 -2.57 -4.89 9.89
C LYS A 52 -4.07 -4.67 9.84
N PRO A 53 -4.53 -3.55 9.28
CA PRO A 53 -5.92 -3.34 8.93
C PRO A 53 -6.44 -4.40 7.96
N THR A 54 -7.72 -4.72 8.06
CA THR A 54 -8.42 -5.49 7.02
C THR A 54 -9.00 -4.55 5.96
N PRO A 55 -9.19 -5.01 4.70
CA PRO A 55 -9.79 -4.18 3.64
C PRO A 55 -11.19 -3.63 3.98
N ILE A 56 -11.89 -4.28 4.92
CA ILE A 56 -13.22 -3.88 5.42
C ILE A 56 -13.12 -2.61 6.29
N PHE A 57 -11.99 -2.43 6.99
CA PHE A 57 -11.75 -1.26 7.81
C PHE A 57 -11.14 -0.11 7.00
N HIS A 58 -11.94 0.92 6.77
CA HIS A 58 -11.46 2.19 6.24
C HIS A 58 -10.72 2.96 7.34
N LEU A 59 -9.40 2.79 7.46
CA LEU A 59 -8.64 3.77 8.22
C LEU A 59 -8.48 5.04 7.38
N SER A 60 -9.00 6.14 7.92
CA SER A 60 -8.72 7.49 7.40
C SER A 60 -7.34 7.94 7.89
N MET A 61 -6.29 7.26 7.43
CA MET A 61 -4.88 7.60 7.72
C MET A 61 -4.45 8.83 6.92
N PHE A 62 -5.03 9.97 7.23
CA PHE A 62 -4.61 11.24 6.65
C PHE A 62 -3.21 11.58 7.16
N GLY A 63 -2.27 11.85 6.25
CA GLY A 63 -0.91 12.29 6.60
C GLY A 63 0.15 11.20 6.78
N PHE A 64 -0.18 9.92 6.61
CA PHE A 64 0.84 8.88 6.55
C PHE A 64 1.56 8.86 5.18
N PRO A 65 2.87 8.55 5.16
CA PRO A 65 3.67 8.54 3.94
C PRO A 65 3.28 7.35 3.04
N TYR A 66 2.35 7.59 2.12
CA TYR A 66 2.04 6.68 1.04
C TYR A 66 2.53 7.27 -0.28
N TYR A 67 3.62 6.71 -0.80
CA TYR A 67 4.21 7.16 -2.05
C TYR A 67 4.30 6.01 -3.05
N ARG A 68 3.48 6.10 -4.11
CA ARG A 68 3.43 5.14 -5.23
C ARG A 68 3.66 5.81 -6.58
N ASN A 69 4.34 6.96 -6.61
CA ASN A 69 4.72 7.66 -7.83
C ASN A 69 3.53 7.94 -8.79
N TRP A 70 2.37 8.32 -8.26
CA TRP A 70 1.17 8.52 -9.09
C TRP A 70 1.31 9.55 -10.22
N GLU A 71 2.19 10.54 -10.08
CA GLU A 71 2.54 11.48 -11.15
C GLU A 71 3.27 10.79 -12.32
N GLU A 72 4.17 9.86 -12.02
CA GLU A 72 4.90 9.09 -13.04
C GLU A 72 3.95 8.13 -13.76
N ILE A 73 3.09 7.44 -12.99
CA ILE A 73 2.02 6.59 -13.53
C ILE A 73 1.14 7.40 -14.50
N ARG A 74 0.71 8.59 -14.08
CA ARG A 74 -0.08 9.50 -14.92
C ARG A 74 0.64 9.80 -16.23
N ASN A 75 1.93 10.16 -16.17
CA ASN A 75 2.69 10.49 -17.37
C ASN A 75 2.77 9.31 -18.32
N ILE A 76 2.99 8.10 -17.82
CA ILE A 76 3.02 6.88 -18.66
C ILE A 76 1.66 6.65 -19.32
N VAL A 77 0.59 6.63 -18.54
CA VAL A 77 -0.78 6.34 -19.02
C VAL A 77 -1.29 7.38 -20.01
N LEU A 78 -0.91 8.65 -19.84
CA LEU A 78 -1.36 9.74 -20.71
C LEU A 78 -0.45 10.02 -21.90
N SER A 79 0.81 9.57 -21.87
CA SER A 79 1.77 9.77 -22.98
C SER A 79 1.59 8.79 -24.13
N SER A 80 0.89 7.69 -23.90
CA SER A 80 0.60 6.65 -24.89
C SER A 80 -0.83 6.78 -25.43
N GLU A 81 -1.08 6.10 -26.57
CA GLU A 81 -2.45 5.89 -27.02
C GLU A 81 -3.23 5.16 -25.92
N ASN A 82 -4.34 5.77 -25.50
CA ASN A 82 -5.24 5.20 -24.50
C ASN A 82 -6.67 5.25 -25.02
N ASN A 83 -7.46 4.27 -24.62
CA ASN A 83 -8.85 4.11 -25.03
C ASN A 83 -9.84 4.92 -24.16
N GLY A 84 -9.34 5.85 -23.33
CA GLY A 84 -10.13 6.61 -22.37
C GLY A 84 -10.44 5.89 -21.05
N PHE A 85 -9.97 4.65 -20.86
CA PHE A 85 -10.22 3.85 -19.67
C PHE A 85 -8.96 3.30 -19.02
N TYR A 86 -8.96 3.26 -17.68
CA TYR A 86 -7.92 2.64 -16.87
C TYR A 86 -8.53 1.81 -15.75
N SER A 87 -7.73 0.96 -15.11
CA SER A 87 -8.11 0.33 -13.84
C SER A 87 -6.89 0.14 -12.94
N THR A 88 -7.15 -0.03 -11.65
CA THR A 88 -6.12 -0.20 -10.61
C THR A 88 -6.72 -0.89 -9.39
N ASN A 89 -5.90 -1.64 -8.65
CA ASN A 89 -6.27 -2.17 -7.34
C ASN A 89 -6.27 -1.09 -6.24
N GLU A 90 -5.89 0.15 -6.52
CA GLU A 90 -5.97 1.26 -5.56
C GLU A 90 -7.37 1.89 -5.48
N ARG A 91 -7.63 2.60 -4.38
CA ARG A 91 -8.81 3.45 -4.17
C ARG A 91 -8.94 4.46 -5.29
N GLU A 92 -10.14 4.53 -5.86
CA GLU A 92 -10.46 5.47 -6.93
C GLU A 92 -10.22 6.93 -6.53
N SER A 93 -10.48 7.27 -5.26
CA SER A 93 -10.25 8.61 -4.72
C SER A 93 -8.80 9.08 -4.86
N ILE A 94 -7.83 8.15 -4.84
CA ILE A 94 -6.41 8.44 -5.05
C ILE A 94 -6.14 8.52 -6.55
N SER A 95 -6.47 7.45 -7.29
CA SER A 95 -6.09 7.35 -8.70
C SER A 95 -6.73 8.42 -9.59
N ARG A 96 -7.99 8.80 -9.34
CA ARG A 96 -8.73 9.80 -10.13
C ARG A 96 -8.18 11.21 -9.99
N TYR A 97 -7.44 11.50 -8.91
CA TYR A 97 -6.77 12.79 -8.73
C TYR A 97 -5.68 12.98 -9.80
N TYR A 98 -4.99 11.89 -10.15
CA TYR A 98 -3.86 11.92 -11.09
C TYR A 98 -4.28 11.57 -12.51
N ILE A 99 -5.17 10.59 -12.70
CA ILE A 99 -5.52 10.04 -14.00
C ILE A 99 -6.91 10.54 -14.42
N PRO A 100 -7.00 11.48 -15.37
CA PRO A 100 -8.26 12.05 -15.87
C PRO A 100 -8.95 11.14 -16.90
N LEU A 101 -8.93 9.83 -16.69
CA LEU A 101 -9.59 8.83 -17.53
C LEU A 101 -10.72 8.15 -16.74
N ASN A 102 -11.55 7.34 -17.40
CA ASN A 102 -12.62 6.62 -16.71
C ASN A 102 -12.11 5.32 -16.10
N LYS A 103 -12.38 5.08 -14.80
CA LYS A 103 -12.01 3.82 -14.15
C LYS A 103 -12.97 2.70 -14.56
N SER A 104 -12.49 1.67 -15.24
CA SER A 104 -13.28 0.48 -15.61
C SER A 104 -12.38 -0.72 -15.86
N SER A 105 -12.52 -1.80 -15.08
CA SER A 105 -11.74 -3.03 -15.32
C SER A 105 -12.15 -3.76 -16.61
N GLU A 106 -13.41 -3.64 -17.03
CA GLU A 106 -13.92 -4.27 -18.25
C GLU A 106 -13.35 -3.62 -19.51
N LYS A 107 -13.21 -2.29 -19.49
CA LYS A 107 -12.75 -1.50 -20.64
C LYS A 107 -11.32 -1.00 -20.53
N ALA A 108 -10.62 -1.29 -19.44
CA ALA A 108 -9.28 -0.74 -19.19
C ALA A 108 -8.33 -1.08 -20.35
N GLY A 109 -7.77 -0.04 -20.97
CA GLY A 109 -6.59 -0.14 -21.83
C GLY A 109 -5.30 -0.20 -21.01
N TYR A 110 -5.32 0.34 -19.78
CA TYR A 110 -4.22 0.22 -18.81
C TYR A 110 -4.70 -0.34 -17.49
N TYR A 111 -3.95 -1.30 -16.95
CA TYR A 111 -4.10 -1.74 -15.56
C TYR A 111 -2.85 -1.40 -14.76
N ILE A 112 -3.05 -0.72 -13.63
CA ILE A 112 -2.00 -0.29 -12.72
C ILE A 112 -2.10 -1.11 -11.44
N LEU A 113 -1.16 -2.03 -11.29
CA LEU A 113 -1.03 -2.86 -10.10
C LEU A 113 -0.10 -2.17 -9.09
N ILE A 114 -0.63 -1.87 -7.92
CA ILE A 114 0.06 -1.23 -6.80
C ILE A 114 0.30 -2.30 -5.73
N ARG A 115 1.56 -2.49 -5.31
CA ARG A 115 1.87 -3.33 -4.13
C ARG A 115 1.62 -2.55 -2.85
N ASN A 116 1.09 -3.22 -1.83
CA ASN A 116 0.75 -2.61 -0.55
C ASN A 116 -0.15 -1.36 -0.75
N PRO A 117 -1.31 -1.47 -1.44
CA PRO A 117 -2.18 -0.33 -1.74
C PRO A 117 -2.94 0.15 -0.50
N GLN A 118 -3.41 1.40 -0.48
CA GLN A 118 -4.28 1.90 0.59
C GLN A 118 -5.66 1.22 0.61
N SER A 119 -6.04 0.59 -0.48
CA SER A 119 -7.23 -0.28 -0.55
C SER A 119 -7.07 -1.56 0.26
N PHE A 120 -5.84 -1.95 0.65
CA PHE A 120 -5.47 -3.26 1.19
C PHE A 120 -5.86 -4.44 0.28
N ASN A 121 -6.22 -4.17 -0.99
CA ASN A 121 -6.55 -5.19 -1.95
C ASN A 121 -5.34 -5.53 -2.82
N GLU A 122 -4.60 -6.55 -2.41
CA GLU A 122 -3.48 -7.11 -3.17
C GLU A 122 -3.94 -7.91 -4.40
N THR A 123 -5.21 -8.29 -4.44
CA THR A 123 -5.73 -9.24 -5.44
C THR A 123 -6.48 -8.53 -6.56
N VAL A 124 -6.17 -8.95 -7.78
CA VAL A 124 -6.93 -8.54 -8.97
C VAL A 124 -8.18 -9.40 -9.08
N THR A 125 -9.33 -8.80 -8.79
CA THR A 125 -10.62 -9.52 -8.76
C THR A 125 -11.28 -9.65 -10.13
N ASN A 126 -11.00 -8.71 -11.04
CA ASN A 126 -11.56 -8.76 -12.39
C ASN A 126 -10.88 -9.86 -13.22
N VAL A 127 -11.67 -10.79 -13.77
CA VAL A 127 -11.17 -11.96 -14.48
C VAL A 127 -10.40 -11.58 -15.75
N ARG A 128 -10.89 -10.62 -16.55
CA ARG A 128 -10.21 -10.15 -17.77
C ARG A 128 -8.81 -9.65 -17.42
N VAL A 129 -8.72 -8.71 -16.48
CA VAL A 129 -7.44 -8.15 -16.03
C VAL A 129 -6.54 -9.26 -15.47
N LYS A 130 -7.07 -10.10 -14.57
CA LYS A 130 -6.31 -11.19 -13.94
C LYS A 130 -5.71 -12.15 -14.97
N THR A 131 -6.50 -12.61 -15.94
CA THR A 131 -6.00 -13.50 -17.00
C THR A 131 -4.93 -12.84 -17.86
N TRP A 132 -5.02 -11.53 -18.10
CA TRP A 132 -4.01 -10.80 -18.86
C TRP A 132 -2.68 -10.69 -18.10
N ILE A 133 -2.72 -10.22 -16.85
CA ILE A 133 -1.50 -9.99 -16.05
C ILE A 133 -0.76 -11.28 -15.71
N GLU A 134 -1.45 -12.42 -15.63
CA GLU A 134 -0.83 -13.74 -15.39
C GLU A 134 -0.01 -14.24 -16.59
N LYS A 135 -0.29 -13.73 -17.80
CA LYS A 135 0.31 -14.22 -19.05
C LYS A 135 1.26 -13.21 -19.71
N ASN A 136 1.25 -11.96 -19.27
CA ASN A 136 1.98 -10.88 -19.91
C ASN A 136 2.91 -10.20 -18.90
N LEU A 137 3.99 -9.62 -19.40
CA LEU A 137 4.88 -8.79 -18.61
C LEU A 137 4.31 -7.36 -18.51
N PRO A 138 4.61 -6.63 -17.42
CA PRO A 138 4.30 -5.21 -17.34
C PRO A 138 5.08 -4.45 -18.42
N ILE A 139 4.44 -3.46 -19.01
CA ILE A 139 5.08 -2.53 -19.96
C ILE A 139 5.98 -1.53 -19.23
N PHE A 140 5.75 -1.32 -17.93
CA PHE A 140 6.53 -0.44 -17.09
C PHE A 140 6.46 -0.86 -15.63
N THR A 141 7.55 -0.65 -14.91
CA THR A 141 7.69 -1.01 -13.50
C THR A 141 8.36 0.13 -12.75
N ILE A 142 7.83 0.48 -11.58
CA ILE A 142 8.46 1.40 -10.64
C ILE A 142 8.93 0.58 -9.45
N SER A 143 10.21 0.70 -9.12
CA SER A 143 10.84 -0.06 -8.04
C SER A 143 11.38 0.87 -6.96
N LYS A 144 11.24 0.45 -5.69
CA LYS A 144 11.81 1.12 -4.52
C LYS A 144 12.58 0.08 -3.72
N ARG A 145 13.88 0.34 -3.47
CA ARG A 145 14.79 -0.59 -2.74
C ARG A 145 14.71 -2.03 -3.27
N GLU A 146 14.88 -2.17 -4.59
CA GLU A 146 14.88 -3.46 -5.31
C GLU A 146 13.55 -4.22 -5.32
N LYS A 147 12.47 -3.65 -4.75
CA LYS A 147 11.12 -4.21 -4.82
C LYS A 147 10.28 -3.43 -5.83
N ASN A 148 9.60 -4.13 -6.73
CA ASN A 148 8.60 -3.52 -7.60
C ASN A 148 7.41 -3.08 -6.74
N ILE A 149 7.13 -1.78 -6.72
CA ILE A 149 6.00 -1.21 -5.97
C ILE A 149 4.82 -0.86 -6.88
N VAL A 150 5.09 -0.69 -8.19
CA VAL A 150 4.08 -0.47 -9.22
C VAL A 150 4.43 -1.27 -10.46
N GLU A 151 3.43 -1.91 -11.05
CA GLU A 151 3.51 -2.62 -12.33
C GLU A 151 2.37 -2.12 -13.22
N ILE A 152 2.69 -1.65 -14.43
CA ILE A 152 1.71 -1.13 -15.38
C ILE A 152 1.61 -2.09 -16.55
N TYR A 153 0.38 -2.49 -16.88
CA TYR A 153 0.07 -3.39 -17.97
C TYR A 153 -0.77 -2.65 -19.00
N TYR A 154 -0.41 -2.78 -20.27
CA TYR A 154 -1.30 -2.45 -21.38
C TYR A 154 -2.18 -3.66 -21.68
N ILE A 155 -3.50 -3.46 -21.74
CA ILE A 155 -4.47 -4.50 -22.08
C ILE A 155 -5.15 -4.07 -23.38
N PRO A 156 -4.90 -4.77 -24.51
CA PRO A 156 -5.52 -4.48 -25.79
C PRO A 156 -7.05 -4.46 -25.72
N ASP A 157 -7.67 -3.58 -26.51
CA ASP A 157 -9.13 -3.41 -26.57
C ASP A 157 -9.84 -4.66 -27.10
N ASP A 158 -9.18 -5.41 -27.98
CA ASP A 158 -9.65 -6.66 -28.56
C ASP A 158 -9.45 -7.87 -27.63
N PHE A 159 -8.70 -7.72 -26.53
CA PHE A 159 -8.56 -8.78 -25.54
C PHE A 159 -9.88 -9.01 -24.81
N GLN A 160 -10.55 -10.09 -25.19
CA GLN A 160 -11.73 -10.63 -24.52
C GLN A 160 -11.44 -12.01 -23.96
N LEU A 161 -12.13 -12.35 -22.88
CA LEU A 161 -12.12 -13.71 -22.36
C LEU A 161 -12.80 -14.60 -23.40
N ILE A 162 -12.07 -15.59 -23.91
CA ILE A 162 -12.68 -16.64 -24.73
C ILE A 162 -13.73 -17.32 -23.85
N PRO A 163 -15.02 -17.36 -24.23
CA PRO A 163 -16.00 -18.11 -23.48
C PRO A 163 -15.54 -19.57 -23.46
N GLN A 164 -15.31 -20.11 -22.27
CA GLN A 164 -15.19 -21.55 -22.12
C GLN A 164 -16.59 -22.12 -22.38
N GLY A 165 -16.77 -22.69 -23.57
CA GLY A 165 -17.96 -23.44 -23.95
C GLY A 165 -18.06 -24.76 -23.21
#